data_AF-T0ZR68-F1
#
_entry.id   AF-T0ZR68-F1
#
_cell.length_a   1.000
_cell.length_b   1.000
_cell.length_c   1.000
_cell.angle_alpha   90.00
_cell.angle_beta   90.00
_cell.angle_gamma   90.00
#
_symmetry.space_group_name_H-M   'P 1'
#
loop_
_entity.id
_entity.type
_entity.pdbx_description
1 polymer ?
#
loop_
_entity_poly.entity_id
_entity_poly.type
_entity_poly.pdbx_seq_one_letter_code
_entity_poly.pdbx_strand_id
1 'polypeptide(L)'
;MLAFLCNHCPYVQAVLPRLLRDARELAPLGVNVIAINPNDAEAYPEDSYARMVELARDWPFPYLHDATQAIARAYGAVCTPDFFG
;
A
#
# COMPACT_ATOMS: atom_id res chain seq x y z
N MET A 1 10.14 -3.44 -5.03
CA MET A 1 8.77 -3.98 -5.09
C MET A 1 7.78 -2.85 -4.91
N LEU A 2 6.77 -2.78 -5.76
CA LEU A 2 5.67 -1.84 -5.66
C LEU A 2 4.40 -2.62 -5.32
N ALA A 3 3.61 -2.12 -4.36
CA ALA A 3 2.39 -2.79 -3.91
C ALA A 3 1.21 -1.83 -3.93
N PHE A 4 0.11 -2.20 -4.57
CA PHE A 4 -1.16 -1.51 -4.42
C PHE A 4 -1.93 -2.09 -3.25
N LEU A 5 -2.21 -1.26 -2.25
CA LEU A 5 -2.84 -1.61 -0.99
C LEU A 5 -4.04 -0.69 -0.72
N CYS A 6 -4.82 -1.02 0.30
CA CYS A 6 -5.81 -0.12 0.90
C CYS A 6 -5.89 -0.40 2.41
N ASN A 7 -6.65 0.39 3.15
CA ASN A 7 -6.69 0.33 4.62
C ASN A 7 -7.74 -0.67 5.12
N HIS A 8 -8.85 -0.82 4.39
CA HIS A 8 -10.03 -1.54 4.87
C HIS A 8 -10.15 -3.00 4.38
N CYS A 9 -9.41 -3.38 3.33
CA CYS A 9 -9.55 -4.72 2.75
C CYS A 9 -9.03 -5.81 3.71
N PRO A 10 -9.83 -6.86 4.00
CA PRO A 10 -9.41 -7.94 4.89
C PRO A 10 -8.19 -8.70 4.37
N TYR A 11 -8.01 -8.80 3.06
CA TYR A 11 -6.84 -9.43 2.46
C TYR A 11 -5.57 -8.61 2.70
N VAL A 12 -5.66 -7.27 2.63
CA VAL A 12 -4.53 -6.39 2.96
C VAL A 12 -4.19 -6.50 4.44
N GLN A 13 -5.19 -6.43 5.32
CA GLN A 13 -4.99 -6.57 6.77
C GLN A 13 -4.32 -7.91 7.13
N ALA A 14 -4.69 -8.99 6.45
CA ALA A 14 -4.11 -10.32 6.67
C ALA A 14 -2.65 -10.45 6.21
N VAL A 15 -2.22 -9.72 5.16
CA VAL A 15 -0.84 -9.78 4.64
C VAL A 15 0.07 -8.72 5.25
N LEU A 16 -0.47 -7.60 5.71
CA LEU A 16 0.30 -6.44 6.14
C LEU A 16 1.40 -6.77 7.18
N PRO A 17 1.16 -7.56 8.26
CA PRO A 17 2.22 -7.89 9.20
C PRO A 17 3.42 -8.61 8.55
N ARG A 18 3.16 -9.50 7.59
CA ARG A 18 4.21 -10.21 6.83
C ARG A 18 4.94 -9.26 5.89
N LEU A 19 4.20 -8.42 5.17
CA LEU A 19 4.78 -7.39 4.29
C LEU A 19 5.72 -6.45 5.05
N LEU A 20 5.33 -5.98 6.24
CA LEU A 20 6.16 -5.10 7.08
C LEU A 20 7.43 -5.81 7.58
N ARG A 21 7.33 -7.10 7.97
CA ARG A 21 8.50 -7.91 8.33
C ARG A 21 9.44 -8.05 7.13
N ASP A 22 8.91 -8.52 6.01
CA ASP A 22 9.70 -8.83 4.81
C ASP A 22 10.39 -7.57 4.29
N ALA A 23 9.71 -6.43 4.27
CA ALA A 23 10.32 -5.18 3.86
C ALA A 23 11.50 -4.75 4.75
N ARG A 24 11.45 -5.00 6.07
CA ARG A 24 12.58 -4.72 6.98
C ARG A 24 13.76 -5.63 6.71
N GLU A 25 13.50 -6.91 6.44
CA GLU A 25 14.54 -7.91 6.15
C GLU A 25 15.17 -7.71 4.76
N LEU A 26 14.39 -7.22 3.80
CA LEU A 26 14.80 -6.99 2.41
C LEU A 26 15.53 -5.66 2.21
N ALA A 27 15.21 -4.63 2.99
CA ALA A 27 15.88 -3.33 2.93
C ALA A 27 17.42 -3.40 3.00
N PRO A 28 18.06 -4.12 3.95
CA PRO A 28 19.53 -4.23 4.00
C PRO A 28 20.12 -5.03 2.83
N LEU A 29 19.29 -5.77 2.09
CA LEU A 29 19.70 -6.48 0.87
C LEU A 29 19.53 -5.62 -0.39
N GLY A 30 19.16 -4.36 -0.25
CA GLY A 30 18.97 -3.42 -1.36
C GLY A 30 17.60 -3.51 -2.04
N VAL A 31 16.66 -4.28 -1.49
CA VAL A 31 15.31 -4.42 -2.04
C VAL A 31 14.36 -3.49 -1.29
N ASN A 32 13.96 -2.41 -1.98
CA ASN A 32 13.05 -1.41 -1.43
C ASN A 32 11.58 -1.72 -1.75
N VAL A 33 10.69 -1.32 -0.85
CA VAL A 33 9.23 -1.43 -1.02
C VAL A 33 8.63 -0.03 -1.12
N ILE A 34 7.60 0.13 -1.95
CA ILE A 34 6.71 1.30 -1.97
C ILE A 34 5.28 0.78 -2.01
N ALA A 35 4.41 1.28 -1.13
CA ALA A 35 2.98 0.99 -1.18
C ALA A 35 2.21 2.18 -1.75
N ILE A 36 1.14 1.92 -2.51
CA ILE A 36 0.27 2.94 -3.10
C ILE A 36 -1.18 2.59 -2.80
N ASN A 37 -1.97 3.57 -2.34
CA ASN A 37 -3.42 3.46 -2.19
C ASN A 37 -4.11 4.27 -3.29
N PRO A 38 -4.81 3.63 -4.24
CA PRO A 38 -5.59 4.31 -5.26
C PRO A 38 -7.10 4.39 -4.93
N ASN A 39 -7.54 3.90 -3.77
CA ASN A 39 -8.95 3.82 -3.45
C ASN A 39 -9.57 5.22 -3.23
N ASP A 40 -10.82 5.34 -3.66
CA ASP A 40 -11.60 6.56 -3.49
C ASP A 40 -12.10 6.69 -2.05
N ALA A 41 -11.61 7.73 -1.35
CA ALA A 41 -11.97 8.02 0.03
C ALA A 41 -13.41 8.53 0.20
N GLU A 42 -14.08 9.00 -0.87
CA GLU A 42 -15.50 9.35 -0.81
C GLU A 42 -16.37 8.10 -0.71
N ALA A 43 -16.03 7.06 -1.45
CA ALA A 43 -16.70 5.76 -1.39
C ALA A 43 -16.30 4.95 -0.16
N TYR A 44 -15.02 5.03 0.25
CA TYR A 44 -14.45 4.29 1.38
C TYR A 44 -13.67 5.23 2.32
N PRO A 45 -14.34 5.88 3.30
CA PRO A 45 -13.72 6.84 4.20
C PRO A 45 -12.49 6.32 4.97
N GLU A 46 -12.44 5.00 5.20
CA GLU A 46 -11.32 4.29 5.82
C GLU A 46 -10.03 4.39 4.99
N ASP A 47 -10.12 4.57 3.68
CA ASP A 47 -9.00 4.73 2.75
C ASP A 47 -8.52 6.18 2.63
N SER A 48 -9.11 7.11 3.39
CA SER A 48 -8.69 8.51 3.40
C SER A 48 -7.21 8.71 3.75
N TYR A 49 -6.61 9.75 3.17
CA TYR A 49 -5.21 10.09 3.39
C TYR A 49 -4.85 10.26 4.88
N ALA A 50 -5.75 10.82 5.69
CA ALA A 50 -5.54 10.94 7.13
C ALA A 50 -5.37 9.57 7.81
N ARG A 51 -6.21 8.60 7.46
CA ARG A 51 -6.11 7.22 7.96
C ARG A 51 -4.86 6.52 7.45
N MET A 52 -4.45 6.78 6.21
CA MET A 52 -3.19 6.25 5.67
C MET A 52 -1.99 6.72 6.50
N VAL A 53 -1.93 8.01 6.84
CA VAL A 53 -0.85 8.58 7.66
C VAL A 53 -0.84 7.97 9.06
N GLU A 54 -2.00 7.80 9.68
CA GLU A 54 -2.13 7.15 10.98
C GLU A 54 -1.62 5.69 10.94
N LEU A 55 -2.07 4.93 9.94
CA LEU A 55 -1.75 3.51 9.79
C LEU A 55 -0.27 3.27 9.46
N ALA A 56 0.31 4.11 8.60
CA ALA A 56 1.66 3.92 8.07
C ALA A 56 2.78 4.57 8.89
N ARG A 57 2.47 5.13 10.06
CA ARG A 57 3.43 5.84 10.91
C ARG A 57 4.72 5.06 11.17
N ASP A 58 4.62 3.75 11.39
CA ASP A 58 5.74 2.86 11.74
C ASP A 58 6.12 1.89 10.62
N TRP A 59 5.66 2.15 9.40
CA TRP A 59 5.97 1.31 8.24
C TRP A 59 7.42 1.55 7.80
N PRO A 60 8.14 0.49 7.38
CA PRO A 60 9.52 0.59 6.94
C PRO A 60 9.66 1.12 5.50
N PHE A 61 8.56 1.56 4.88
CA PHE A 61 8.51 2.06 3.52
C PHE A 61 7.42 3.13 3.34
N PRO A 62 7.51 3.98 2.29
CA PRO A 62 6.48 4.96 1.99
C PRO A 62 5.14 4.31 1.61
N TYR A 63 4.04 4.91 2.09
CA TYR A 63 2.68 4.62 1.67
C TYR A 63 2.07 5.84 0.99
N LEU A 64 1.98 5.81 -0.33
CA LEU A 64 1.61 6.94 -1.18
C LEU A 64 0.12 6.89 -1.54
N HIS A 65 -0.48 8.05 -1.74
CA HIS A 65 -1.88 8.17 -2.16
C HIS A 65 -1.94 8.53 -3.65
N ASP A 66 -2.63 7.71 -4.44
CA ASP A 66 -2.92 7.96 -5.86
C ASP A 66 -4.38 8.39 -6.02
N ALA A 67 -4.67 9.64 -5.63
CA ALA A 67 -6.03 10.20 -5.68
C ALA A 67 -6.66 10.17 -7.09
N THR A 68 -5.84 10.21 -8.13
CA THR A 68 -6.32 10.23 -9.52
C THR A 68 -6.51 8.84 -10.10
N GLN A 69 -6.03 7.79 -9.42
CA GLN A 69 -5.92 6.41 -9.92
C GLN A 69 -5.08 6.27 -11.20
N ALA A 70 -4.30 7.28 -11.57
CA ALA A 70 -3.52 7.27 -12.81
C ALA A 70 -2.37 6.27 -12.74
N ILE A 71 -1.74 6.12 -11.57
CA ILE A 71 -0.63 5.18 -11.38
C ILE A 71 -1.16 3.75 -11.31
N ALA A 72 -2.28 3.52 -10.61
CA ALA A 72 -2.93 2.21 -10.60
C ALA A 72 -3.31 1.73 -12.01
N ARG A 73 -3.91 2.62 -12.83
CA ARG A 73 -4.22 2.28 -14.23
C ARG A 73 -2.97 2.03 -15.07
N ALA A 74 -1.91 2.82 -14.89
CA ALA A 74 -0.67 2.65 -15.64
C ALA A 74 0.03 1.31 -15.34
N TYR A 75 -0.06 0.84 -14.09
CA TYR A 75 0.46 -0.47 -13.67
C TYR A 75 -0.49 -1.63 -13.99
N GLY A 76 -1.74 -1.35 -14.36
CA GLY A 76 -2.76 -2.37 -14.55
C GLY A 76 -3.19 -3.06 -13.24
N ALA A 77 -3.10 -2.35 -12.11
CA ALA A 77 -3.53 -2.88 -10.82
C ALA A 77 -5.05 -3.05 -10.80
N VAL A 78 -5.51 -4.25 -10.41
CA VAL A 78 -6.95 -4.61 -10.44
C VAL A 78 -7.54 -4.95 -9.08
N CYS A 79 -6.70 -5.16 -8.06
CA CYS A 79 -7.15 -5.51 -6.72
C CYS A 79 -6.19 -4.97 -5.65
N THR A 80 -6.55 -5.17 -4.38
CA THR A 80 -5.66 -4.95 -3.25
C THR A 80 -5.70 -6.17 -2.32
N PRO A 81 -4.55 -6.74 -1.91
CA PRO A 81 -3.20 -6.34 -2.32
C PRO A 81 -2.85 -6.82 -3.74
N ASP A 82 -2.10 -6.01 -4.49
CA ASP A 82 -1.52 -6.38 -5.79
C ASP A 82 -0.03 -5.99 -5.84
N PHE A 83 0.84 -6.92 -6.24
CA PHE A 83 2.30 -6.82 -6.04
C PHE A 83 3.06 -6.87 -7.38
N PHE A 84 4.00 -5.95 -7.54
CA PHE A 84 4.83 -5.77 -8.72
C PHE A 84 6.31 -5.81 -8.33
N GLY A 85 7.08 -6.72 -8.93
CA GLY A 85 8.49 -6.99 -8.61
C GLY A 85 9.37 -6.98 -9.85
#